data_AF-A0ABD0MV29-F1
#
_entry.id   AF-A0ABD0MV29-F1
#
_cell.length_a   1.000
_cell.length_b   1.000
_cell.length_c   1.000
_cell.angle_alpha   90.00
_cell.angle_beta   90.00
_cell.angle_gamma   90.00
#
_symmetry.space_group_name_H-M   'P 1'
#
loop_
_entity.id
_entity.type
_entity.pdbx_description
1 polymer ?
#
loop_
_entity_poly.entity_id
_entity_poly.type
_entity_poly.pdbx_seq_one_letter_code
_entity_poly.pdbx_strand_id
1 'polypeptide(L)' 'MKEVENFTIFIKNSIRFPLFNVARGNFPSSLNKSNIQNCHYDPVDYPFCPIFKVGDILRHINQSLDSITDK' A
#
# COMPACT_ATOMS: atom_id res chain seq x y z
N MET A 1 0.15 -13.09 -17.64
CA MET A 1 -0.75 -12.58 -16.58
C MET A 1 -0.16 -12.68 -15.18
N LYS A 2 0.64 -13.71 -14.83
CA LYS A 2 1.31 -13.80 -13.51
C LYS A 2 2.16 -12.59 -13.12
N GLU A 3 2.63 -11.80 -14.10
CA GLU A 3 3.32 -10.53 -13.88
C GLU A 3 2.52 -9.51 -13.07
N VAL A 4 1.19 -9.59 -13.09
CA VAL A 4 0.30 -8.71 -12.32
C VAL A 4 0.56 -8.82 -10.82
N GLU A 5 0.98 -9.98 -10.32
CA GLU A 5 1.33 -10.15 -8.90
C GLU A 5 2.51 -9.26 -8.46
N ASN A 6 3.38 -8.88 -9.40
CA ASN A 6 4.52 -8.00 -9.15
C ASN A 6 4.20 -6.50 -9.32
N PHE A 7 2.98 -6.16 -9.76
CA PHE A 7 2.57 -4.77 -9.85
C PHE A 7 2.42 -4.17 -8.46
N THR A 8 2.65 -2.86 -8.38
CA THR A 8 2.55 -2.10 -7.14
C THR A 8 1.43 -1.08 -7.21
N ILE A 9 0.75 -0.88 -6.08
CA ILE A 9 -0.32 0.08 -5.91
C ILE A 9 0.11 1.07 -4.84
N PHE A 10 0.21 2.34 -5.20
CA PHE A 10 0.45 3.43 -4.25
C PHE A 10 -0.90 3.97 -3.75
N ILE A 11 -1.17 3.85 -2.45
CA ILE A 11 -2.41 4.33 -1.83
C ILE A 11 -2.14 5.65 -1.11
N LYS A 12 -2.67 6.75 -1.65
CA LYS A 12 -2.63 8.06 -1.01
C LYS A 12 -3.95 8.31 -0.28
N ASN A 13 -3.92 8.30 1.04
CA ASN A 13 -5.08 8.60 1.88
C ASN A 13 -4.82 9.85 2.73
N SER A 14 -5.80 10.76 2.76
CA SER A 14 -5.77 11.96 3.59
C SER A 14 -7.06 12.08 4.37
N ILE A 15 -6.93 12.43 5.65
CA ILE A 15 -8.04 12.61 6.58
C ILE A 15 -7.97 13.99 7.23
N ARG A 16 -9.12 14.59 7.50
CA ARG A 16 -9.24 15.87 8.21
C ARG A 16 -10.20 15.70 9.38
N PHE A 17 -9.80 16.22 10.53
CA PHE A 17 -10.60 16.35 11.74
C PHE A 17 -11.00 17.82 11.90
N PRO A 18 -12.20 18.24 11.42
CA PRO A 18 -12.56 19.65 11.30
C PRO A 18 -12.65 20.36 12.65
N LEU A 19 -13.21 19.68 13.67
CA LEU A 19 -13.36 20.22 15.02
C LEU A 19 -12.02 20.68 15.62
N PHE A 20 -10.94 19.97 15.32
CA PHE A 20 -9.60 20.27 15.85
C PHE A 20 -8.73 21.04 14.85
N ASN A 21 -9.25 21.33 13.66
CA ASN A 21 -8.49 21.85 12.52
C ASN A 21 -7.20 21.06 12.24
N VAL A 22 -7.26 19.73 12.37
CA VAL A 22 -6.11 18.83 12.14
C VAL A 22 -6.29 18.09 10.82
N ALA A 23 -5.25 18.06 9.98
CA ALA A 23 -5.17 17.18 8.81
C ALA A 23 -3.99 16.20 8.96
N ARG A 24 -4.19 14.98 8.47
CA ARG A 24 -3.19 13.91 8.44
C ARG A 24 -3.26 13.19 7.10
N GLY A 25 -2.15 12.57 6.72
CA GLY A 25 -2.09 11.60 5.63
C GLY A 25 -1.53 10.28 6.13
N ASN A 26 -1.80 9.19 5.41
CA ASN A 26 -1.14 7.90 5.66
C ASN A 26 0.36 7.91 5.29
N PHE A 27 0.82 9.01 4.69
CA PHE A 27 2.20 9.25 4.34
C PHE A 27 2.87 10.17 5.39
N PRO A 28 3.79 9.65 6.23
CA PRO A 28 4.53 10.46 7.16
C PRO A 28 5.31 11.58 6.45
N SER A 29 5.28 12.79 7.03
CA SER A 29 6.06 13.93 6.52
C SER A 29 7.58 13.71 6.59
N SER A 30 8.04 12.70 7.32
CA SER A 30 9.44 12.30 7.46
C SER A 30 9.95 11.37 6.35
N LEU A 31 9.07 10.83 5.50
CA LEU A 31 9.50 9.97 4.40
C LEU A 31 10.02 10.83 3.23
N ASN A 32 11.29 10.68 2.88
CA ASN A 32 11.88 11.34 1.72
C ASN A 32 11.43 10.64 0.42
N LYS A 33 11.39 11.38 -0.70
CA LYS A 33 11.05 10.82 -2.03
C LYS A 33 11.86 9.57 -2.39
N SER A 34 13.12 9.51 -1.97
CA SER A 34 14.01 8.35 -2.18
C SER A 34 13.54 7.11 -1.42
N ASN A 35 13.02 7.28 -0.19
CA ASN A 35 12.49 6.17 0.61
C ASN A 35 11.16 5.64 0.06
N ILE A 36 10.34 6.51 -0.53
CA ILE A 36 9.08 6.11 -1.18
C ILE A 36 9.35 5.18 -2.36
N GLN A 37 10.32 5.50 -3.21
CA GLN A 37 10.52 4.76 -4.47
C GLN A 37 10.90 3.29 -4.26
N ASN A 38 11.49 2.96 -3.10
CA ASN A 38 12.05 1.64 -2.84
C ASN A 38 11.33 0.87 -1.74
N CYS A 39 10.33 1.45 -1.07
CA CYS A 39 9.60 0.74 -0.03
C CYS A 39 8.45 -0.10 -0.60
N HIS A 40 8.19 -1.23 0.03
CA HIS A 40 6.94 -1.98 -0.10
C HIS A 40 6.37 -2.19 1.29
N TYR A 41 5.05 -2.20 1.42
CA TYR A 41 4.37 -2.50 2.66
C TYR A 41 4.74 -3.91 3.13
N ASP A 42 5.26 -3.97 4.35
CA ASP A 42 5.45 -5.21 5.11
C ASP A 42 5.00 -4.94 6.56
N PRO A 43 4.19 -5.80 7.18
CA PRO A 43 3.64 -5.55 8.51
C PRO A 43 4.71 -5.48 9.62
N VAL A 44 5.92 -5.99 9.37
CA VAL A 44 7.04 -6.03 10.33
C VAL A 44 8.12 -5.01 9.96
N ASP A 45 8.63 -5.07 8.72
CA ASP A 45 9.80 -4.29 8.29
C ASP A 45 9.43 -2.86 7.87
N TYR A 46 8.29 -2.69 7.18
CA TYR A 46 7.87 -1.42 6.59
C TYR A 46 6.37 -1.12 6.79
N PRO A 47 5.88 -1.07 8.04
CA PRO A 47 4.43 -0.99 8.33
C PRO A 47 3.78 0.33 7.89
N PHE A 48 4.58 1.36 7.63
CA PHE A 48 4.11 2.68 7.19
C PHE A 48 4.32 2.95 5.68
N CYS A 49 4.81 1.97 4.92
CA CYS A 49 4.97 2.15 3.48
C CYS A 49 3.59 2.07 2.78
N PRO A 50 3.19 3.09 2.00
CA PRO A 50 1.89 3.12 1.32
C PRO A 50 1.90 2.45 -0.07
N ILE A 51 2.91 1.64 -0.39
CA ILE A 51 3.07 0.95 -1.68
C ILE A 51 2.91 -0.54 -1.46
N PHE A 52 1.89 -1.12 -2.07
CA PHE A 52 1.49 -2.50 -1.86
C PHE A 52 1.72 -3.31 -3.14
N LYS A 53 2.34 -4.49 -3.04
CA LYS A 53 2.37 -5.42 -4.17
C LYS A 53 1.06 -6.17 -4.27
N VAL A 54 0.56 -6.35 -5.49
CA VAL A 54 -0.71 -7.08 -5.73
C VAL A 54 -0.64 -8.50 -5.16
N GLY A 55 0.47 -9.22 -5.38
CA GLY A 55 0.64 -10.57 -4.84
C GLY A 55 0.61 -10.62 -3.31
N ASP A 56 1.12 -9.59 -2.64
CA ASP A 56 1.11 -9.52 -1.18
C ASP A 56 -0.31 -9.24 -0.65
N ILE A 57 -1.10 -8.41 -1.35
CA ILE A 57 -2.52 -8.20 -1.04
C ILE A 57 -3.29 -9.52 -1.16
N LEU A 58 -3.13 -10.23 -2.28
CA LEU A 58 -3.79 -11.52 -2.53
C LEU A 58 -3.46 -12.54 -1.45
N ARG A 59 -2.18 -12.63 -1.05
CA ARG A 59 -1.73 -13.49 0.04
C ARG A 59 -2.38 -13.12 1.38
N HIS A 60 -2.49 -11.82 1.69
CA HIS A 60 -3.13 -11.36 2.93
C HIS A 60 -4.63 -11.71 3.01
N ILE A 61 -5.32 -11.79 1.87
CA ILE A 61 -6.74 -12.17 1.81
C ILE A 61 -6.96 -13.66 1.49
N ASN A 62 -5.89 -14.47 1.47
CA ASN A 62 -5.93 -15.90 1.13
C ASN A 62 -6.57 -16.18 -0.26
N GLN A 63 -6.29 -15.33 -1.25
CA GLN A 63 -6.71 -15.53 -2.64
C GLN A 63 -5.49 -15.71 -3.56
N SER A 64 -5.72 -16.26 -4.76
CA SER A 64 -4.73 -16.37 -5.83
C SER A 64 -5.16 -15.51 -7.03
N LEU A 65 -4.22 -15.15 -7.90
CA LEU A 65 -4.55 -14.40 -9.10
C LEU A 65 -5.54 -15.18 -9.99
N ASP A 66 -5.29 -16.47 -10.19
CA ASP A 66 -6.14 -17.32 -11.04
C ASP A 66 -7.60 -17.35 -10.53
N SER A 67 -7.81 -17.44 -9.21
CA SER A 67 -9.16 -17.53 -8.63
C SER A 67 -10.01 -16.27 -8.81
N ILE A 68 -9.37 -15.11 -9.02
CA ILE A 68 -10.07 -13.84 -9.24
C ILE A 68 -10.21 -13.48 -10.74
N THR A 69 -9.40 -14.09 -11.62
CA THR A 69 -9.46 -13.85 -13.06
C THR A 69 -10.29 -14.87 -13.83
N ASP A 70 -10.55 -16.05 -13.27
CA ASP A 70 -11.34 -17.12 -13.89
C ASP A 70 -12.87 -16.86 -13.84
N LYS A 71 -13.29 -15.62 -13.60
CA LYS A 71 -14.68 -15.14 -13.65
C LYS A 71 -14.90 -14.21 -14.83
#